data_AF-A0A6A6YJU0-F1
#
_entry.id   AF-A0A6A6YJU0-F1
#
_cell.length_a   1.000
_cell.length_b   1.000
_cell.length_c   1.000
_cell.angle_alpha   90.00
_cell.angle_beta   90.00
_cell.angle_gamma   90.00
#
_symmetry.space_group_name_H-M   'P 1'
#
loop_
_entity.id
_entity.type
_entity.pdbx_description
1 polymer ?
#
loop_
_entity_poly.entity_id
_entity_poly.type
_entity_poly.pdbx_seq_one_letter_code
_entity_poly.pdbx_strand_id
1 'polypeptide(L)' 'MPEIDVVESRYTDKLLLNQLLIDLFGAGNFEVEVVSEDHIQITSPRTLTETEKESVKLRT' A
#
# COMPACT_ATOMS: atom_id res chain seq x y z
N MET A 1 -10.88 0.29 -14.26
CA MET A 1 -11.41 0.69 -12.93
C MET A 1 -10.25 0.56 -11.96
N PRO A 2 -9.97 1.56 -11.11
CA PRO A 2 -8.96 1.41 -10.05
C PRO A 2 -9.43 0.35 -9.04
N GLU A 3 -8.50 -0.47 -8.57
CA GLU A 3 -8.74 -1.52 -7.58
C GLU A 3 -8.32 -1.00 -6.19
N ILE A 4 -9.12 -1.27 -5.17
CA ILE A 4 -8.86 -0.86 -3.78
C ILE A 4 -8.51 -2.10 -2.97
N ASP A 5 -7.26 -2.17 -2.51
CA ASP A 5 -6.79 -3.23 -1.64
C ASP A 5 -6.62 -2.70 -0.21
N VAL A 6 -7.18 -3.41 0.79
CA VAL A 6 -6.99 -3.09 2.20
C VAL A 6 -5.86 -3.95 2.76
N VAL A 7 -4.85 -3.33 3.35
CA VAL A 7 -3.73 -4.02 3.98
C VAL A 7 -3.73 -3.70 5.48
N GLU A 8 -3.80 -4.74 6.30
CA GLU A 8 -3.60 -4.64 7.75
C GLU A 8 -2.11 -4.44 8.02
N SER A 9 -1.73 -3.25 8.48
CA SER A 9 -0.35 -2.85 8.67
C SER A 9 -0.32 -1.74 9.72
N ARG A 10 0.60 -1.84 10.68
CA ARG A 10 0.80 -0.79 11.67
C ARG A 10 1.35 0.44 10.98
N TYR A 11 0.69 1.57 11.25
CA TYR A 11 0.90 2.79 10.51
C TYR A 11 2.35 3.29 10.62
N THR A 12 3.08 3.16 9.52
CA THR A 12 4.30 3.93 9.24
C THR A 12 3.90 5.05 8.29
N ASP A 13 4.29 6.29 8.61
CA ASP A 13 4.00 7.55 7.91
C ASP A 13 3.56 7.42 6.42
N LYS A 14 2.42 8.01 6.04
CA LYS A 14 1.86 7.96 4.67
C LYS A 14 2.91 8.27 3.58
N LEU A 15 3.81 9.21 3.82
CA LEU A 15 4.87 9.56 2.86
C LEU A 15 5.86 8.40 2.66
N LEU A 16 6.29 7.77 3.75
CA LEU A 16 7.19 6.61 3.71
C LEU A 16 6.53 5.43 3.03
N LEU A 17 5.25 5.19 3.32
CA LEU A 17 4.50 4.11 2.70
C LEU A 17 4.33 4.33 1.19
N ASN A 18 4.00 5.55 0.77
CA ASN A 18 3.92 5.87 -0.66
C ASN A 18 5.28 5.68 -1.36
N GLN A 19 6.37 6.12 -0.71
CA GLN A 19 7.73 5.90 -1.19
C GLN A 19 8.06 4.40 -1.29
N LEU A 20 7.66 3.61 -0.28
CA LEU A 20 7.86 2.17 -0.24
C LEU A 20 7.12 1.47 -1.39
N LEU A 21 5.88 1.87 -1.68
CA LEU A 21 5.10 1.31 -2.79
C LEU A 21 5.73 1.66 -4.14
N ILE A 22 6.24 2.88 -4.30
CA ILE A 22 6.97 3.29 -5.49
C ILE A 22 8.27 2.48 -5.64
N ASP A 23 8.99 2.24 -4.55
CA ASP A 23 10.23 1.45 -4.56
C ASP A 23 9.97 -0.04 -4.83
N LEU A 24 8.90 -0.61 -4.30
CA LEU A 24 8.54 -2.02 -4.44
C LEU A 24 7.90 -2.32 -5.82
N PHE A 25 7.02 -1.44 -6.29
CA PHE A 25 6.14 -1.72 -7.43
C PHE A 25 6.37 -0.77 -8.63
N GLY A 26 7.27 0.20 -8.49
CA GLY A 26 7.53 1.25 -9.48
C GLY A 26 6.52 2.40 -9.41
N ALA A 27 6.76 3.44 -10.22
CA ALA A 27 5.85 4.56 -10.39
C ALA A 27 4.59 4.14 -11.16
N GLY A 28 3.68 3.43 -10.49
CA GLY A 28 2.27 3.33 -10.86
C GLY A 28 1.48 4.37 -10.07
N ASN A 29 0.31 4.79 -10.54
CA ASN A 29 -0.58 5.70 -9.81
C ASN A 29 -1.15 5.02 -8.54
N PHE A 30 -0.29 4.77 -7.56
CA PHE A 30 -0.64 4.24 -6.25
C PHE A 30 -1.07 5.40 -5.37
N GLU A 31 -2.26 5.30 -4.77
CA GLU A 31 -2.72 6.23 -3.75
C GLU A 31 -2.88 5.47 -2.45
N VAL A 32 -2.29 6.02 -1.38
CA VAL A 32 -2.39 5.46 -0.03
C VAL A 32 -3.34 6.31 0.80
N GLU A 33 -4.33 5.65 1.36
CA GLU A 33 -5.26 6.22 2.32
C GLU A 33 -5.13 5.48 3.66
N VAL A 34 -5.20 6.23 4.76
CA VAL A 34 -5.02 5.70 6.10
C VAL A 34 -6.39 5.67 6.75
N VAL A 35 -6.93 4.47 6.91
CA VAL A 35 -8.28 4.30 7.47
C VAL A 35 -8.20 4.26 8.99
N SER A 36 -7.15 3.64 9.55
CA SER A 36 -6.89 3.59 11.00
C SER A 36 -5.40 3.34 11.28
N GLU A 37 -5.01 3.37 12.56
CA GLU A 37 -3.62 3.07 12.99
C GLU A 37 -3.11 1.68 12.56
N ASP A 38 -4.01 0.73 12.31
CA ASP A 38 -3.67 -0.63 11.89
C ASP A 38 -4.16 -0.98 10.46
N HIS A 39 -4.81 -0.03 9.77
CA HIS A 39 -5.38 -0.28 8.44
C HIS A 39 -5.05 0.83 7.45
N ILE A 40 -4.40 0.42 6.36
CA ILE A 40 -4.14 1.24 5.20
C ILE A 40 -4.93 0.72 4.01
N GLN A 41 -5.40 1.63 3.18
CA GLN A 41 -5.98 1.38 1.88
C GLN A 41 -4.98 1.78 0.81
N ILE A 42 -4.76 0.89 -0.14
CA ILE A 42 -3.92 1.13 -1.30
C ILE A 42 -4.82 1.06 -2.51
N THR A 43 -5.03 2.21 -3.14
CA THR A 43 -5.68 2.30 -4.43
C THR A 43 -4.62 2.17 -5.50
N SER A 44 -4.82 1.23 -6.41
CA SER A 44 -3.85 0.91 -7.45
C SER A 44 -4.52 0.68 -8.80
N PRO A 45 -3.83 0.96 -9.92
CA PRO A 45 -4.39 0.76 -11.25
C PRO A 45 -4.47 -0.73 -11.65
N ARG A 46 -3.85 -1.61 -10.85
CA ARG A 46 -3.83 -3.08 -11.01
C ARG A 46 -4.02 -3.71 -9.65
N THR A 47 -4.71 -4.84 -9.57
CA THR A 47 -4.81 -5.62 -8.33
C THR A 47 -3.42 -5.97 -7.80
N LEU A 48 -3.17 -5.76 -6.51
CA LEU A 48 -1.94 -6.20 -5.87
C LEU A 48 -1.98 -7.72 -5.66
N THR A 49 -0.89 -8.40 -5.97
CA THR A 49 -0.74 -9.82 -5.65
C THR A 49 -0.54 -10.03 -4.14
N GLU A 50 -0.86 -11.21 -3.64
CA GLU A 50 -0.70 -11.54 -2.20
C GLU A 50 0.75 -11.31 -1.72
N THR A 51 1.75 -11.65 -2.55
CA THR A 51 3.17 -11.41 -2.26
C THR A 51 3.50 -9.92 -2.09
N GLU A 52 2.86 -9.06 -2.88
CA GLU A 52 3.03 -7.61 -2.82
C GLU A 52 2.40 -7.07 -1.53
N LYS A 53 1.21 -7.55 -1.16
CA LYS A 53 0.56 -7.21 0.11
C LYS A 53 1.41 -7.63 1.31
N GLU A 54 1.96 -8.84 1.31
CA GLU A 54 2.87 -9.31 2.36
C GLU A 54 4.15 -8.46 2.46
N SER A 55 4.71 -8.05 1.32
CA SER A 55 5.91 -7.20 1.30
C SER A 55 5.68 -5.83 1.95
N VAL A 56 4.47 -5.28 1.80
CA VAL A 56 4.07 -4.04 2.48
C VAL A 56 3.91 -4.28 3.99
N LYS A 57 3.24 -5.38 4.38
CA LYS A 57 3.08 -5.75 5.81
C LYS A 57 4.41 -5.97 6.54
N LEU A 58 5.42 -6.54 5.88
CA LEU A 58 6.73 -6.86 6.49
C LEU A 58 7.64 -5.64 6.72
N ARG A 59 7.38 -4.52 6.05
CA ARG A 59 8.23 -3.32 6.08
C ARG A 59 7.60 -2.12 6.78
N THR A 60 6.41 -2.31 7.34
CA THR A 60 5.64 -1.34 8.12
C THR A 60 5.57 -1.80 9.57
#